data_AF-A0A970KIR6-F1
#
_entry.id   AF-A0A970KIR6-F1
#
_cell.length_a   1.000
_cell.length_b   1.000
_cell.length_c   1.000
_cell.angle_alpha   90.00
_cell.angle_beta   90.00
_cell.angle_gamma   90.00
#
_symmetry.space_group_name_H-M   'P 1'
#
loop_
_entity.id
_entity.type
_entity.pdbx_description
1 polymer ?
#
loop_
_entity_poly.entity_id
_entity_poly.type
_entity_poly.pdbx_seq_one_letter_code
_entity_poly.pdbx_strand_id
1 'polypeptide(L)'
;FRFRRLLIVGTRAAIEAGAYRSAITPAAVLGTLAAFEVRYDCPVVFEQTPEAAARRVECWAWYAAREHVRNVNALLRGALSTGGMGGLKAGACRRPAPAG
;
A
#
# COMPACT_ATOMS: atom_id res chain seq x y z
N PHE A 1 4.21 -1.69 7.86
CA PHE A 1 3.08 -1.87 6.91
C PHE A 1 2.69 -0.51 6.33
N ARG A 2 2.70 -0.32 5.00
CA ARG A 2 2.21 0.94 4.35
C ARG A 2 0.68 1.05 4.30
N PHE A 3 0.00 0.35 5.20
CA PHE A 3 -1.44 0.21 5.21
C PHE A 3 -2.04 1.21 6.19
N ARG A 4 -2.10 2.48 5.77
CA ARG A 4 -2.57 3.59 6.61
C ARG A 4 -3.69 4.31 5.91
N ARG A 5 -4.93 4.12 6.39
CA ARG A 5 -6.15 4.76 5.89
C ARG A 5 -7.07 4.99 7.08
N LEU A 6 -7.77 6.10 7.09
CA LEU A 6 -8.81 6.40 8.07
C LEU A 6 -10.17 6.12 7.43
N LEU A 7 -10.84 5.07 7.88
CA LEU A 7 -12.19 4.71 7.43
C LEU A 7 -13.22 5.26 8.43
N ILE A 8 -14.19 6.01 7.92
CA ILE A 8 -15.26 6.61 8.71
C ILE A 8 -16.59 6.00 8.27
N VAL A 9 -17.36 5.49 9.23
CA VAL A 9 -18.74 5.05 8.98
C VAL A 9 -19.67 6.25 9.13
N GLY A 10 -20.34 6.60 8.04
CA GLY A 10 -21.18 7.78 7.90
C GLY A 10 -20.94 8.49 6.58
N THR A 11 -21.58 9.64 6.40
CA THR A 11 -21.42 10.46 5.20
C THR A 11 -20.80 11.80 5.54
N ARG A 12 -20.06 12.35 4.57
CA ARG A 12 -19.58 13.73 4.66
C ARG A 12 -20.73 14.72 4.86
N ALA A 13 -21.85 14.51 4.16
CA ALA A 13 -23.04 15.34 4.31
C ALA A 13 -23.61 15.32 5.74
N ALA A 14 -23.59 14.16 6.43
CA ALA A 14 -24.01 14.08 7.82
C ALA A 14 -23.07 14.88 8.75
N ILE A 15 -21.76 14.90 8.46
CA ILE A 15 -20.80 15.74 9.18
C ILE A 15 -21.07 17.22 8.94
N GLU A 16 -21.28 17.61 7.68
CA GLU A 16 -21.58 19.00 7.29
C GLU A 16 -22.88 19.50 7.96
N ALA A 17 -23.87 18.63 8.11
CA ALA A 17 -25.11 18.92 8.82
C ALA A 17 -24.99 18.91 10.36
N GLY A 18 -23.82 18.55 10.92
CA GLY A 18 -23.64 18.40 12.37
C GLY A 18 -24.43 17.22 12.96
N ALA A 19 -24.81 16.24 12.14
CA ALA A 19 -25.66 15.11 12.53
C ALA A 19 -24.84 14.01 13.25
N TYR A 20 -24.28 14.34 14.42
CA TYR A 20 -23.53 13.44 15.28
C TYR A 20 -23.61 13.88 16.75
N ARG A 21 -23.23 12.99 17.68
CA ARG A 21 -23.41 13.23 19.14
C ARG A 21 -22.50 14.32 19.73
N SER A 22 -21.34 14.57 19.11
CA SER A 22 -20.35 15.52 19.60
C SER A 22 -20.75 16.98 19.37
N ALA A 23 -20.37 17.88 20.28
CA ALA A 23 -20.53 19.33 20.12
C ALA A 23 -19.43 20.00 19.28
N ILE A 24 -18.50 19.23 18.72
CA ILE A 24 -17.47 19.75 17.82
C ILE A 24 -18.13 20.34 16.57
N THR A 25 -17.62 21.48 16.11
CA THR A 25 -18.12 22.13 14.90
C THR A 25 -17.77 21.31 13.64
N PRO A 26 -18.66 21.23 12.63
CA PRO A 26 -18.37 20.52 11.39
C PRO A 26 -17.07 20.95 10.71
N ALA A 27 -16.76 22.26 10.75
CA ALA A 27 -15.53 22.81 10.21
C ALA A 27 -14.27 22.24 10.90
N ALA A 28 -14.31 22.06 12.21
CA ALA A 28 -13.19 21.47 12.95
C ALA A 28 -12.99 19.99 12.59
N VAL A 29 -14.09 19.23 12.41
CA VAL A 29 -14.00 17.83 11.94
C VAL A 29 -13.36 17.78 10.55
N LEU A 30 -13.92 18.48 9.57
CA LEU A 30 -13.45 18.45 8.20
C LEU A 30 -12.02 18.97 8.06
N GLY A 31 -11.66 20.03 8.79
CA GLY A 31 -10.29 20.55 8.82
C GLY A 31 -9.30 19.52 9.39
N THR A 32 -9.71 18.77 10.40
CA THR A 32 -8.89 17.68 10.96
C THR A 32 -8.73 16.54 9.95
N LEU A 33 -9.80 16.14 9.24
CA LEU A 33 -9.73 15.11 8.21
C LEU A 33 -8.82 15.52 7.05
N ALA A 34 -8.92 16.76 6.58
CA ALA A 34 -8.02 17.29 5.56
C ALA A 34 -6.55 17.32 6.04
N ALA A 35 -6.32 17.64 7.32
CA ALA A 35 -4.98 17.56 7.90
C ALA A 35 -4.44 16.11 7.92
N PHE A 36 -5.29 15.09 8.12
CA PHE A 36 -4.86 13.70 8.02
C PHE A 36 -4.37 13.32 6.62
N GLU A 37 -5.09 13.76 5.58
CA GLU A 37 -4.71 13.46 4.21
C GLU A 37 -3.40 14.15 3.83
N VAL A 38 -3.28 15.45 4.13
CA VAL A 38 -2.14 16.25 3.67
C VAL A 38 -0.90 16.08 4.55
N ARG A 39 -1.05 16.11 5.88
CA ARG A 39 0.11 16.13 6.81
C ARG A 39 0.63 14.74 7.12
N TYR A 40 -0.25 13.74 7.11
CA TYR A 40 0.10 12.39 7.54
C TYR A 40 0.05 11.35 6.42
N ASP A 41 -0.19 11.78 5.17
CA ASP A 41 -0.34 10.91 3.99
C ASP A 41 -1.29 9.75 4.28
N CYS A 42 -2.39 10.07 4.98
CA CYS A 42 -3.37 9.10 5.46
C CYS A 42 -4.71 9.38 4.77
N PRO A 43 -5.03 8.68 3.67
CA PRO A 43 -6.29 8.86 2.96
C PRO A 43 -7.50 8.64 3.87
N VAL A 44 -8.49 9.52 3.76
CA VAL A 44 -9.76 9.40 4.46
C VAL A 44 -10.80 8.79 3.53
N VAL A 45 -11.51 7.77 4.00
CA VAL A 45 -12.52 7.05 3.22
C VAL A 45 -13.81 6.98 4.01
N PHE A 46 -14.93 7.23 3.34
CA PHE A 46 -16.26 7.17 3.93
C PHE A 46 -17.04 5.96 3.43
N GLU A 47 -17.77 5.32 4.33
CA GLU A 47 -18.73 4.26 4.00
C GLU A 47 -20.01 4.46 4.79
N GLN A 48 -21.16 4.26 4.16
CA GLN A 48 -22.45 4.59 4.79
C GLN A 48 -22.81 3.62 5.92
N THR A 49 -22.44 2.34 5.79
CA THR A 49 -22.82 1.30 6.75
C THR A 49 -21.60 0.55 7.30
N PRO A 50 -21.69 -0.02 8.51
CA PRO A 50 -20.62 -0.83 9.09
C PRO A 50 -20.26 -2.05 8.22
N GLU A 51 -21.23 -2.65 7.55
CA GLU A 51 -21.02 -3.83 6.70
C GLU A 51 -20.28 -3.46 5.42
N ALA A 52 -20.60 -2.30 4.82
CA ALA A 52 -19.86 -1.77 3.68
C ALA A 52 -18.42 -1.43 4.07
N ALA A 53 -18.23 -0.82 5.24
CA ALA A 53 -16.92 -0.56 5.83
C ALA A 53 -16.12 -1.86 6.03
N ALA A 54 -16.72 -2.90 6.59
CA ALA A 54 -16.07 -4.20 6.79
C ALA A 54 -15.65 -4.84 5.46
N ARG A 55 -16.55 -4.87 4.46
CA ARG A 55 -16.21 -5.35 3.10
C ARG A 55 -15.07 -4.56 2.47
N ARG A 56 -15.03 -3.24 2.69
CA ARG A 56 -13.96 -2.38 2.19
C ARG A 56 -12.61 -2.76 2.81
N VAL A 57 -12.58 -2.97 4.12
CA VAL A 57 -11.38 -3.44 4.84
C VAL A 57 -10.93 -4.81 4.32
N GLU A 58 -11.85 -5.76 4.16
CA GLU A 58 -11.56 -7.09 3.64
C GLU A 58 -10.96 -7.03 2.23
N CYS A 59 -11.56 -6.24 1.33
CA CYS A 59 -11.05 -6.02 -0.02
C CYS A 59 -9.61 -5.50 0.01
N TRP A 60 -9.34 -4.45 0.79
CA TRP A 60 -7.98 -3.91 0.89
C TRP A 60 -6.99 -4.92 1.46
N ALA A 61 -7.37 -5.68 2.49
CA ALA A 61 -6.54 -6.71 3.09
C ALA A 61 -6.20 -7.81 2.08
N TRP A 62 -7.20 -8.27 1.31
CA TRP A 62 -7.02 -9.27 0.26
C TRP A 62 -6.06 -8.78 -0.83
N TYR A 63 -6.24 -7.56 -1.33
CA TYR A 63 -5.35 -7.00 -2.35
C TYR A 63 -3.91 -6.87 -1.84
N ALA A 64 -3.72 -6.40 -0.61
CA ALA A 64 -2.39 -6.31 -0.01
C ALA A 64 -1.73 -7.69 0.14
N ALA A 65 -2.46 -8.67 0.66
CA ALA A 65 -1.95 -10.04 0.80
C ALA A 65 -1.58 -10.65 -0.56
N ARG A 66 -2.43 -10.49 -1.57
CA ARG A 66 -2.17 -10.95 -2.94
C ARG A 66 -0.91 -10.32 -3.52
N GLU A 67 -0.71 -9.02 -3.29
CA GLU A 67 0.47 -8.31 -3.77
C GLU A 67 1.75 -8.75 -3.05
N HIS A 68 1.68 -8.99 -1.74
CA HIS A 68 2.79 -9.57 -0.98
C HIS A 68 3.18 -10.94 -1.52
N VAL A 69 2.21 -11.83 -1.76
CA VAL A 69 2.47 -13.16 -2.33
C VAL A 69 3.10 -13.07 -3.71
N ARG A 70 2.62 -12.15 -4.58
CA ARG A 70 3.21 -11.92 -5.90
C ARG A 70 4.67 -11.50 -5.82
N ASN A 71 4.97 -10.52 -4.96
CA ASN A 71 6.32 -10.02 -4.79
C ASN A 71 7.27 -11.08 -4.23
N VAL A 72 6.82 -11.85 -3.22
CA VAL A 72 7.61 -12.98 -2.69
C VAL A 72 7.84 -14.04 -3.75
N ASN A 73 6.82 -14.41 -4.53
CA ASN A 73 6.98 -15.38 -5.61
C ASN A 73 7.96 -14.90 -6.70
N ALA A 74 7.93 -13.60 -7.04
CA ALA A 74 8.88 -13.02 -7.98
C ALA A 74 10.32 -13.10 -7.45
N LEU A 75 10.53 -12.76 -6.17
CA LEU A 75 11.83 -12.87 -5.50
C LEU A 75 12.34 -14.31 -5.46
N LEU A 76 11.48 -15.28 -5.08
CA LEU A 76 11.84 -16.70 -5.04
C LEU A 76 12.25 -17.22 -6.42
N ARG A 77 11.50 -16.87 -7.47
CA ARG A 77 11.84 -17.28 -8.85
C ARG A 77 13.15 -16.66 -9.32
N GLY A 78 13.40 -15.39 -9.01
CA GLY A 78 14.67 -14.72 -9.32
C GLY A 78 15.87 -15.32 -8.57
N ALA A 79 15.67 -15.72 -7.31
CA ALA A 79 16.70 -16.41 -6.53
C ALA A 79 17.02 -17.79 -7.13
N LEU A 80 15.99 -18.56 -7.52
CA LEU A 80 16.17 -19.87 -8.13
C LEU A 80 16.82 -19.81 -9.53
N SER A 81 16.51 -18.79 -10.35
CA SER A 81 17.16 -18.60 -11.64
C SER A 81 18.63 -18.16 -11.50
N THR A 82 18.96 -17.43 -10.44
CA THR A 82 20.35 -17.02 -10.15
C THR A 82 21.16 -18.18 -9.56
N GLY A 83 20.55 -19.05 -8.75
CA GLY A 83 21.15 -20.29 -8.24
C GLY A 83 21.36 -21.39 -9.29
N GLY A 84 20.76 -21.24 -10.49
CA GLY A 84 20.94 -22.14 -11.63
C GLY A 84 22.18 -21.89 -12.49
N MET A 85 22.96 -20.81 -12.25
CA MET A 85 24.26 -20.59 -12.88
C MET A 85 25.43 -21.08 -12.01
N GLY A 86 25.26 -22.26 -11.40
CA GLY A 86 26.37 -23.13 -11.00
C GLY A 86 26.86 -23.97 -12.18
N GLY A 87 27.12 -23.34 -13.33
CA GLY A 87 27.66 -23.97 -14.54
C GLY A 87 28.97 -23.30 -14.93
N LEU A 88 30.08 -23.98 -14.64
CA LEU A 88 31.49 -23.67 -14.96
C LEU A 88 31.73 -22.46 -15.91
N LYS A 89 32.38 -21.42 -15.39
CA LYS A 89 33.33 -20.62 -16.19
C LYS A 89 34.61 -21.43 -16.37
N ALA A 90 34.60 -22.41 -17.26
CA ALA A 90 35.82 -23.05 -17.73
C ALA A 90 36.37 -22.27 -18.94
N GLY A 91 37.53 -21.63 -18.72
CA GLY A 91 38.59 -21.50 -19.71
C GLY A 91 38.32 -20.65 -20.97
N ALA A 92 38.91 -19.46 -20.99
CA ALA A 92 39.77 -19.08 -22.12
C ALA A 92 40.71 -17.96 -21.68
N CYS A 93 41.89 -18.34 -21.18
CA CYS A 93 43.07 -17.51 -21.34
C CYS A 93 43.30 -17.31 -22.84
N ARG A 94 43.26 -16.07 -23.32
CA ARG A 94 44.08 -15.59 -24.44
C ARG A 94 44.11 -14.05 -24.43
N ARG A 95 45.24 -13.48 -23.97
CA ARG A 95 45.70 -12.17 -24.49
C ARG A 95 46.25 -12.39 -25.91
N PRO A 96 46.27 -11.35 -26.76
CA PRO A 96 47.51 -10.57 -26.82
C PRO A 96 47.28 -9.06 -26.72
N ALA A 97 48.30 -8.37 -26.23
CA ALA A 97 48.40 -6.91 -26.21
C ALA A 97 48.64 -6.36 -27.62
N PRO A 98 48.14 -5.17 -27.98
CA PRO A 98 48.68 -4.45 -29.11
C PRO A 98 50.03 -3.84 -28.73
N ALA A 99 51.05 -4.14 -29.54
CA ALA A 99 52.35 -3.50 -29.50
C ALA A 99 52.29 -2.17 -30.27
N GLY A 100 52.99 -1.15 -29.74
CA GLY A 100 53.43 0.03 -30.48
C GLY A 100 52.40 1.14 -30.63
#